data_AF-A0A3A8ZVT3-F1
#
_entry.id   AF-A0A3A8ZVT3-F1
#
_cell.length_a   1.000
_cell.length_b   1.000
_cell.length_c   1.000
_cell.angle_alpha   90.00
_cell.angle_beta   90.00
_cell.angle_gamma   90.00
#
_symmetry.space_group_name_H-M   'P 1'
#
loop_
_entity.id
_entity.type
_entity.pdbx_description
1 polymer ?
#
loop_
_entity_poly.entity_id
_entity_poly.type
_entity_poly.pdbx_seq_one_letter_code
_entity_poly.pdbx_strand_id
1 'polypeptide(L)'
;MNGSRRYEYVMDEAEIREFCLRAFLEQLKCSKKTGIRLLVILAAELLLVPEAAALTVLLMAVTVVAVGIYNYAATSKLLRGQPGSVWIEDGRLKAQRRDYGEIPCRDIKLLRRTKRLLMMGYMQGARRPVWFMIPLRSFRDGHEVDLFLAALRDPVTQENYYDQAYLRFQFQIDGERWVRLQKGAADLINGGSLGRSARTNGILIWGSVMTVVLTVVSCLISGRFHWMFVCYGFVLAVLMCLRLYCLDPEKPIRNQLKQPEVAARACGLWQVSLTEEGVSLAMPAGIRNVYLWASLAWLLETEEAFYLFHKDKKHFVMIAKESFLSWDQVDLFHRICADHGIQKIVPKKARYVPGWLIWTLLGVFLLALFGIVMVRAFLTERDEPGVVSVDVYERVPLEEQVEVLESLGLQVPEETAASVRSSMEEYGMYDLVEESPYTWLLTDMGAPTYDEEWNVTGYAADVFWFDFEGFDISTDYIDILNGMLALAEGSCLDDVTDIREDMTDADWESGRGTVTVSLRWKGEPYEWDMEMYNDWIDVSVLGILNPLLEQESSQEYFYATGDNGQGAIVFFCTQEWAEQFTQKTGLVLEKMD
;
A
#
# COMPACT_ATOMS: atom_id res chain seq x y z
N MET A 1 -34.27 -49.56 15.75
CA MET A 1 -34.60 -49.05 14.41
C MET A 1 -34.89 -47.57 14.53
N ASN A 2 -33.90 -46.71 14.24
CA ASN A 2 -34.15 -45.30 13.94
C ASN A 2 -33.26 -45.01 12.73
N GLY A 3 -33.84 -45.16 11.54
CA GLY A 3 -33.17 -44.74 10.31
C GLY A 3 -32.78 -43.27 10.47
N SER A 4 -31.54 -42.95 10.12
CA SER A 4 -31.03 -41.59 10.10
C SER A 4 -32.03 -40.67 9.43
N ARG A 5 -32.53 -39.67 10.16
CA ARG A 5 -33.45 -38.69 9.59
C ARG A 5 -32.69 -37.85 8.56
N ARG A 6 -33.23 -37.81 7.33
CA ARG A 6 -32.73 -36.96 6.27
C ARG A 6 -33.32 -35.55 6.38
N TYR A 7 -32.47 -34.54 6.47
CA TYR A 7 -32.89 -33.13 6.58
C TYR A 7 -32.83 -32.48 5.22
N GLU A 8 -33.97 -32.34 4.57
CA GLU A 8 -34.12 -31.68 3.27
C GLU A 8 -34.55 -30.22 3.45
N TYR A 9 -33.95 -29.31 2.70
CA TYR A 9 -34.19 -27.89 2.84
C TYR A 9 -33.85 -27.10 1.56
N VAL A 10 -34.48 -25.93 1.43
CA VAL A 10 -34.03 -24.86 0.55
C VAL A 10 -33.72 -23.65 1.43
N MET A 11 -32.53 -23.06 1.27
CA MET A 11 -32.11 -21.92 2.09
C MET A 11 -32.83 -20.64 1.68
N ASP A 12 -33.23 -19.83 2.66
CA ASP A 12 -33.76 -18.49 2.39
C ASP A 12 -32.64 -17.45 2.27
N GLU A 13 -32.98 -16.24 1.79
CA GLU A 13 -32.00 -15.17 1.59
C GLU A 13 -31.28 -14.74 2.87
N ALA A 14 -31.98 -14.74 4.01
CA ALA A 14 -31.41 -14.26 5.26
C ALA A 14 -30.50 -15.33 5.91
N GLU A 15 -30.79 -16.60 5.69
CA GLU A 15 -29.90 -17.74 5.99
C GLU A 15 -28.65 -17.72 5.11
N ILE A 16 -28.80 -17.48 3.80
CA ILE A 16 -27.66 -17.33 2.89
C ILE A 16 -26.75 -16.18 3.34
N ARG A 17 -27.35 -15.03 3.72
CA ARG A 17 -26.63 -13.88 4.25
C ARG A 17 -25.90 -14.19 5.56
N GLU A 18 -26.60 -14.82 6.50
CA GLU A 18 -26.00 -15.22 7.79
C GLU A 18 -24.85 -16.20 7.59
N PHE A 19 -25.02 -17.20 6.72
CA PHE A 19 -23.94 -18.14 6.37
C PHE A 19 -22.73 -17.42 5.79
N CYS A 20 -22.92 -16.60 4.74
CA CYS A 20 -21.82 -15.93 4.05
C CYS A 20 -21.04 -15.03 5.00
N LEU A 21 -21.73 -14.27 5.85
CA LEU A 21 -21.09 -13.40 6.85
C LEU A 21 -20.27 -14.22 7.87
N ARG A 22 -20.85 -15.28 8.43
CA ARG A 22 -20.18 -16.11 9.45
C ARG A 22 -19.00 -16.88 8.89
N ALA A 23 -19.14 -17.44 7.68
CA ALA A 23 -18.07 -18.15 6.99
C ALA A 23 -16.90 -17.19 6.66
N PHE A 24 -17.21 -15.98 6.19
CA PHE A 24 -16.20 -14.96 5.89
C PHE A 24 -15.44 -14.51 7.15
N LEU A 25 -16.15 -14.26 8.26
CA LEU A 25 -15.53 -13.89 9.53
C LEU A 25 -14.61 -14.99 10.08
N GLU A 26 -15.02 -16.26 10.01
CA GLU A 26 -14.16 -17.37 10.42
C GLU A 26 -12.91 -17.48 9.52
N GLN A 27 -13.04 -17.22 8.21
CA GLN A 27 -11.90 -17.20 7.31
C GLN A 27 -10.88 -16.10 7.68
N LEU A 28 -11.35 -14.90 8.05
CA LEU A 28 -10.49 -13.82 8.54
C LEU A 28 -9.77 -14.19 9.85
N LYS A 29 -10.47 -14.87 10.78
CA LYS A 29 -9.86 -15.36 12.03
C LYS A 29 -8.77 -16.39 11.79
N CYS A 30 -8.88 -17.22 10.76
CA CYS A 30 -7.87 -18.21 10.43
C CYS A 30 -6.60 -17.59 9.79
N SER A 31 -6.61 -16.32 9.37
CA SER A 31 -5.49 -15.65 8.70
C SER A 31 -4.60 -14.74 9.58
N LYS A 32 -4.56 -14.94 10.91
CA LYS A 32 -3.82 -14.08 11.87
C LYS A 32 -2.38 -13.71 11.46
N LYS A 33 -1.60 -14.67 10.92
CA LYS A 33 -0.21 -14.41 10.49
C LYS A 33 -0.12 -13.45 9.30
N THR A 34 -1.14 -13.41 8.43
CA THR A 34 -1.21 -12.43 7.34
C THR A 34 -1.49 -11.04 7.90
N GLY A 35 -2.39 -10.94 8.89
CA GLY A 35 -2.66 -9.68 9.60
C GLY A 35 -1.43 -9.10 10.28
N ILE A 36 -0.63 -9.94 10.97
CA ILE A 36 0.62 -9.49 11.61
C ILE A 36 1.63 -8.96 10.57
N ARG A 37 1.78 -9.63 9.41
CA ARG A 37 2.68 -9.16 8.35
C ARG A 37 2.23 -7.81 7.78
N LEU A 38 0.93 -7.61 7.63
CA LEU A 38 0.37 -6.36 7.14
C LEU A 38 0.55 -5.22 8.15
N LEU A 39 0.43 -5.50 9.45
CA LEU A 39 0.75 -4.54 10.51
C LEU A 39 2.22 -4.10 10.50
N VAL A 40 3.15 -5.03 10.25
CA VAL A 40 4.58 -4.69 10.13
C VAL A 40 4.85 -3.81 8.90
N ILE A 41 4.20 -4.10 7.77
CA ILE A 41 4.30 -3.27 6.56
C ILE A 41 3.73 -1.87 6.83
N LEU A 42 2.55 -1.79 7.47
CA LEU A 42 1.94 -0.52 7.87
C LEU A 42 2.83 0.30 8.82
N ALA A 43 3.48 -0.35 9.79
CA ALA A 43 4.41 0.33 10.69
C ALA A 43 5.63 0.88 9.94
N ALA A 44 6.18 0.13 8.98
CA ALA A 44 7.28 0.60 8.14
C ALA A 44 6.85 1.75 7.20
N GLU A 45 5.65 1.69 6.63
CA GLU A 45 5.11 2.76 5.80
C GLU A 45 4.81 4.03 6.61
N LEU A 46 4.31 3.90 7.84
CA LEU A 46 4.07 5.03 8.74
C LEU A 46 5.37 5.78 9.08
N LEU A 47 6.49 5.04 9.19
CA LEU A 47 7.82 5.60 9.44
C LEU A 47 8.43 6.28 8.21
N LEU A 48 8.15 5.77 7.01
CA LEU A 48 8.77 6.26 5.77
C LEU A 48 7.94 7.34 5.07
N VAL A 49 6.61 7.18 4.98
CA VAL A 49 5.68 8.09 4.32
C VAL A 49 4.30 8.01 5.00
N PRO A 50 4.02 8.84 6.03
CA PRO A 50 2.78 8.77 6.83
C PRO A 50 1.49 8.87 5.99
N GLU A 51 1.51 9.68 4.94
CA GLU A 51 0.40 9.85 3.99
C GLU A 51 0.10 8.58 3.19
N ALA A 52 1.13 7.79 2.87
CA ALA A 52 0.99 6.52 2.18
C ALA A 52 0.43 5.43 3.11
N ALA A 53 0.69 5.51 4.41
CA ALA A 53 0.14 4.55 5.37
C ALA A 53 -1.40 4.65 5.44
N ALA A 54 -1.96 5.86 5.44
CA ALA A 54 -3.42 6.07 5.38
C ALA A 54 -4.03 5.47 4.11
N LEU A 55 -3.34 5.64 2.96
CA LEU A 55 -3.71 5.03 1.67
C LEU A 55 -3.76 3.50 1.77
N THR A 56 -2.73 2.89 2.35
CA THR A 56 -2.63 1.42 2.50
C THR A 56 -3.72 0.86 3.40
N VAL A 57 -4.06 1.52 4.52
CA VAL A 57 -5.17 1.10 5.39
C VAL A 57 -6.49 1.11 4.62
N LEU A 58 -6.78 2.19 3.88
CA LEU A 58 -8.00 2.33 3.11
C LEU A 58 -8.09 1.27 2.00
N LEU A 59 -6.99 1.02 1.28
CA LEU A 59 -6.87 -0.02 0.26
C LEU A 59 -7.16 -1.41 0.84
N MET A 60 -6.63 -1.71 2.03
CA MET A 60 -6.92 -2.96 2.72
C MET A 60 -8.40 -3.09 3.08
N ALA A 61 -9.01 -2.04 3.62
CA ALA A 61 -10.44 -2.04 3.97
C ALA A 61 -11.31 -2.30 2.74
N VAL A 62 -11.06 -1.58 1.63
CA VAL A 62 -11.76 -1.77 0.36
C VAL A 62 -11.56 -3.19 -0.18
N THR A 63 -10.34 -3.72 -0.12
CA THR A 63 -10.05 -5.09 -0.57
C THR A 63 -10.82 -6.12 0.24
N VAL A 64 -10.86 -5.99 1.57
CA VAL A 64 -11.60 -6.91 2.44
C VAL A 64 -13.10 -6.85 2.12
N VAL A 65 -13.66 -5.66 1.93
CA VAL A 65 -15.08 -5.48 1.54
C VAL A 65 -15.35 -6.08 0.17
N ALA A 66 -14.51 -5.81 -0.83
CA ALA A 66 -14.65 -6.34 -2.19
C ALA A 66 -14.57 -7.87 -2.21
N VAL A 67 -13.62 -8.47 -1.49
CA VAL A 67 -13.54 -9.94 -1.31
C VAL A 67 -14.83 -10.47 -0.65
N GLY A 68 -15.33 -9.78 0.38
CA GLY A 68 -16.58 -10.14 1.06
C GLY A 68 -17.79 -10.14 0.11
N ILE A 69 -17.96 -9.07 -0.68
CA ILE A 69 -19.03 -8.93 -1.67
C ILE A 69 -18.91 -10.01 -2.75
N TYR A 70 -17.71 -10.22 -3.29
CA TYR A 70 -17.47 -11.25 -4.29
C TYR A 70 -17.80 -12.65 -3.76
N ASN A 71 -17.34 -12.99 -2.56
CA ASN A 71 -17.63 -14.28 -1.92
C ASN A 71 -19.13 -14.44 -1.65
N TYR A 72 -19.81 -13.38 -1.21
CA TYR A 72 -21.26 -13.37 -1.05
C TYR A 72 -21.98 -13.62 -2.37
N ALA A 73 -21.65 -12.88 -3.43
CA ALA A 73 -22.28 -13.01 -4.74
C ALA A 73 -22.06 -14.41 -5.35
N ALA A 74 -20.84 -14.93 -5.26
CA ALA A 74 -20.51 -16.26 -5.76
C ALA A 74 -21.24 -17.37 -4.97
N THR A 75 -21.27 -17.27 -3.64
CA THR A 75 -21.88 -18.27 -2.77
C THR A 75 -23.40 -18.20 -2.84
N SER A 76 -23.99 -17.01 -2.77
CA SER A 76 -25.44 -16.83 -2.88
C SER A 76 -25.98 -17.37 -4.21
N LYS A 77 -25.29 -17.16 -5.33
CA LYS A 77 -25.65 -17.75 -6.63
C LYS A 77 -25.66 -19.28 -6.62
N LEU A 78 -24.80 -19.91 -5.82
CA LEU A 78 -24.75 -21.36 -5.66
C LEU A 78 -25.81 -21.90 -4.70
N LEU A 79 -26.26 -21.10 -3.73
CA LEU A 79 -27.22 -21.53 -2.70
C LEU A 79 -28.68 -21.21 -3.05
N ARG A 80 -28.92 -20.11 -3.78
CA ARG A 80 -30.27 -19.59 -4.02
C ARG A 80 -31.09 -20.56 -4.85
N GLY A 81 -32.22 -21.00 -4.29
CA GLY A 81 -33.17 -21.91 -4.94
C GLY A 81 -32.67 -23.33 -5.20
N GLN A 82 -31.53 -23.72 -4.62
CA GLN A 82 -31.00 -25.08 -4.75
C GLN A 82 -31.43 -25.93 -3.54
N PRO A 83 -32.08 -27.09 -3.75
CA PRO A 83 -32.37 -28.00 -2.67
C PRO A 83 -31.08 -28.60 -2.12
N GLY A 84 -31.03 -28.77 -0.80
CA GLY A 84 -29.97 -29.45 -0.10
C GLY A 84 -30.54 -30.48 0.85
N SER A 85 -29.78 -31.54 1.07
CA SER A 85 -30.10 -32.55 2.07
C SER A 85 -28.86 -32.98 2.83
N VAL A 86 -28.99 -33.18 4.13
CA VAL A 86 -27.90 -33.61 5.01
C VAL A 86 -28.42 -34.68 5.96
N TRP A 87 -27.64 -35.74 6.19
CA TRP A 87 -27.96 -36.82 7.11
C TRP A 87 -26.70 -37.51 7.61
N ILE A 88 -26.83 -38.34 8.65
CA ILE A 88 -25.71 -39.09 9.23
C ILE A 88 -25.96 -40.58 9.05
N GLU A 89 -25.13 -41.26 8.30
CA GLU A 89 -25.29 -42.70 8.04
C GLU A 89 -23.93 -43.37 8.08
N ASP A 90 -23.83 -44.54 8.70
CA ASP A 90 -22.60 -45.35 8.76
C ASP A 90 -21.35 -44.60 9.25
N GLY A 91 -21.44 -43.82 10.33
CA GLY A 91 -20.26 -43.07 10.77
C GLY A 91 -19.96 -41.80 9.98
N ARG A 92 -20.79 -41.44 8.99
CA ARG A 92 -20.49 -40.41 7.98
C ARG A 92 -21.57 -39.36 7.93
N LEU A 93 -21.14 -38.11 7.85
CA LEU A 93 -21.99 -37.00 7.47
C LEU A 93 -22.09 -36.99 5.94
N LYS A 94 -23.30 -37.25 5.44
CA LYS A 94 -23.64 -37.25 4.02
C LYS A 94 -24.36 -35.96 3.68
N ALA A 95 -23.96 -35.33 2.59
CA ALA A 95 -24.58 -34.10 2.10
C ALA A 95 -24.79 -34.18 0.59
N GLN A 96 -26.02 -33.92 0.16
CA GLN A 96 -26.38 -33.86 -1.26
C GLN A 96 -26.97 -32.48 -1.58
N ARG A 97 -26.48 -31.87 -2.65
CA ARG A 97 -27.07 -30.67 -3.25
C ARG A 97 -27.22 -30.87 -4.75
N ARG A 98 -26.15 -30.59 -5.49
CA ARG A 98 -26.00 -30.97 -6.90
C ARG A 98 -25.23 -32.28 -7.00
N ASP A 99 -24.06 -32.29 -6.38
CA ASP A 99 -23.25 -33.48 -6.17
C ASP A 99 -23.43 -34.00 -4.75
N TYR A 100 -22.86 -35.17 -4.51
CA TYR A 100 -22.95 -35.89 -3.26
C TYR A 100 -21.58 -36.00 -2.59
N GLY A 101 -21.50 -35.73 -1.30
CA GLY A 101 -20.27 -35.78 -0.52
C GLY A 101 -20.46 -36.49 0.81
N GLU A 102 -19.50 -37.33 1.15
CA GLU A 102 -19.44 -38.06 2.42
C GLU A 102 -18.15 -37.74 3.15
N ILE A 103 -18.28 -37.41 4.44
CA ILE A 103 -17.14 -37.19 5.33
C ILE A 103 -17.33 -37.95 6.64
N PRO A 104 -16.29 -38.60 7.18
CA PRO A 104 -16.36 -39.21 8.50
C PRO A 104 -16.77 -38.19 9.57
N CYS A 105 -17.71 -38.53 10.45
CA CYS A 105 -18.18 -37.60 11.48
C CYS A 105 -17.06 -37.12 12.42
N ARG A 106 -16.05 -37.98 12.69
CA ARG A 106 -14.84 -37.66 13.47
C ARG A 106 -14.02 -36.49 12.91
N ASP A 107 -14.14 -36.20 11.62
CA ASP A 107 -13.39 -35.12 10.95
C ASP A 107 -14.11 -33.76 11.07
N ILE A 108 -15.37 -33.74 11.51
CA ILE A 108 -16.14 -32.52 11.77
C ILE A 108 -15.69 -31.92 13.11
N LYS A 109 -14.68 -31.06 13.04
CA LYS A 109 -14.08 -30.40 14.23
C LYS A 109 -14.68 -29.02 14.53
N LEU A 110 -15.38 -28.41 13.56
CA LEU A 110 -15.95 -27.06 13.70
C LEU A 110 -17.46 -27.15 13.82
N LEU A 111 -17.99 -26.74 14.97
CA LEU A 111 -19.44 -26.66 15.20
C LEU A 111 -19.80 -25.23 15.59
N ARG A 112 -20.77 -24.66 14.86
CA ARG A 112 -21.30 -23.32 15.12
C ARG A 112 -22.81 -23.35 15.00
N ARG A 113 -23.48 -23.04 16.10
CA ARG A 113 -24.91 -22.73 16.11
C ARG A 113 -25.08 -21.22 16.00
N THR A 114 -25.84 -20.78 15.02
CA THR A 114 -26.14 -19.37 14.76
C THR A 114 -27.63 -19.11 15.02
N LYS A 115 -28.16 -17.94 14.67
CA LYS A 115 -29.58 -17.63 14.91
C LYS A 115 -30.48 -18.52 14.06
N ARG A 116 -30.05 -18.83 12.82
CA ARG A 116 -30.86 -19.59 11.85
C ARG A 116 -30.21 -20.86 11.35
N LEU A 117 -28.91 -21.08 11.57
CA LEU A 117 -28.17 -22.19 10.98
C LEU A 117 -27.40 -23.00 12.02
N LEU A 118 -27.39 -24.32 11.82
CA LEU A 118 -26.35 -25.19 12.33
C LEU A 118 -25.27 -25.34 11.25
N MET A 119 -24.06 -24.88 11.54
CA MET A 119 -22.89 -25.00 10.67
C MET A 119 -21.92 -26.04 11.24
N MET A 120 -21.56 -26.99 10.39
CA MET A 120 -20.66 -28.10 10.68
C MET A 120 -19.52 -28.04 9.69
N GLY A 121 -18.28 -27.99 10.17
CA GLY A 121 -17.14 -27.82 9.28
C GLY A 121 -15.95 -28.67 9.65
N TYR A 122 -15.09 -28.84 8.66
CA TYR A 122 -13.79 -29.47 8.79
C TYR A 122 -12.73 -28.60 8.11
N MET A 123 -11.48 -28.76 8.51
CA MET A 123 -10.36 -28.05 7.90
C MET A 123 -9.89 -28.82 6.68
N GLN A 124 -10.00 -28.25 5.47
CA GLN A 124 -9.44 -28.85 4.25
C GLN A 124 -7.90 -28.68 4.18
N GLY A 125 -7.37 -27.70 4.92
CA GLY A 125 -5.96 -27.45 5.21
C GLY A 125 -5.88 -26.43 6.36
N ALA A 126 -4.67 -26.01 6.79
CA ALA A 126 -4.45 -25.26 8.04
C ALA A 126 -5.24 -23.96 8.22
N ARG A 127 -5.91 -23.45 7.18
CA ARG A 127 -6.66 -22.18 7.21
C ARG A 127 -7.92 -22.14 6.33
N ARG A 128 -8.39 -23.28 5.82
CA ARG A 128 -9.55 -23.30 4.92
C ARG A 128 -10.66 -24.18 5.50
N PRO A 129 -11.59 -23.58 6.27
CA PRO A 129 -12.76 -24.31 6.74
C PRO A 129 -13.70 -24.57 5.57
N VAL A 130 -14.20 -25.80 5.48
CA VAL A 130 -15.30 -26.19 4.59
C VAL A 130 -16.52 -26.44 5.46
N TRP A 131 -17.67 -25.95 5.02
CA TRP A 131 -18.89 -25.92 5.82
C TRP A 131 -20.02 -26.70 5.17
N PHE A 132 -20.64 -27.57 5.96
CA PHE A 132 -21.99 -28.07 5.80
C PHE A 132 -22.93 -27.25 6.68
N MET A 133 -24.16 -27.08 6.24
CA MET A 133 -25.13 -26.21 6.89
C MET A 133 -26.51 -26.86 6.89
N ILE A 134 -27.25 -26.69 7.97
CA ILE A 134 -28.65 -27.09 8.07
C ILE A 134 -29.43 -25.89 8.66
N PRO A 135 -30.46 -25.37 7.98
CA PRO A 135 -31.42 -24.45 8.57
C PRO A 135 -32.02 -25.00 9.85
N LEU A 136 -31.96 -24.23 10.95
CA LEU A 136 -32.48 -24.65 12.25
C LEU A 136 -33.99 -24.95 12.21
N ARG A 137 -34.73 -24.31 11.29
CA ARG A 137 -36.14 -24.61 11.02
C ARG A 137 -36.41 -26.01 10.46
N SER A 138 -35.38 -26.71 9.97
CA SER A 138 -35.50 -28.09 9.47
C SER A 138 -35.60 -29.10 10.63
N PHE A 139 -35.18 -28.68 11.82
CA PHE A 139 -35.35 -29.42 13.06
C PHE A 139 -36.68 -29.04 13.70
N ARG A 140 -37.33 -29.98 14.38
CA ARG A 140 -38.60 -29.78 15.10
C ARG A 140 -38.42 -28.84 16.28
N ASP A 141 -37.34 -29.00 17.03
CA ASP A 141 -37.03 -28.23 18.23
C ASP A 141 -35.52 -28.26 18.55
N GLY A 142 -35.14 -27.59 19.63
CA GLY A 142 -33.74 -27.57 20.09
C GLY A 142 -33.23 -28.93 20.56
N HIS A 143 -34.10 -29.82 21.03
CA HIS A 143 -33.73 -31.15 21.49
C HIS A 143 -33.32 -32.05 20.31
N GLU A 144 -34.00 -31.94 19.18
CA GLU A 144 -33.64 -32.66 17.95
C GLU A 144 -32.26 -32.24 17.42
N VAL A 145 -31.91 -30.95 17.56
CA VAL A 145 -30.56 -30.47 17.21
C VAL A 145 -29.51 -31.15 18.10
N ASP A 146 -29.76 -31.26 19.40
CA ASP A 146 -28.83 -31.88 20.35
C ASP A 146 -28.69 -33.39 20.09
N LEU A 147 -29.78 -34.08 19.74
CA LEU A 147 -29.75 -35.48 19.31
C LEU A 147 -28.92 -35.68 18.03
N PHE A 148 -29.08 -34.80 17.06
CA PHE A 148 -28.28 -34.83 15.84
C PHE A 148 -26.79 -34.60 16.12
N LEU A 149 -26.46 -33.65 17.01
CA LEU A 149 -25.07 -33.42 17.44
C LEU A 149 -24.49 -34.57 18.26
N ALA A 150 -25.31 -35.28 19.04
CA ALA A 150 -24.90 -36.50 19.73
C ALA A 150 -24.59 -37.62 18.74
N ALA A 151 -25.44 -37.83 17.73
CA ALA A 151 -25.21 -38.81 16.66
C ALA A 151 -23.95 -38.49 15.83
N LEU A 152 -23.58 -37.21 15.70
CA LEU A 152 -22.33 -36.80 15.07
C LEU A 152 -21.09 -37.18 15.91
N ARG A 153 -21.22 -37.23 17.24
CA ARG A 153 -20.09 -37.53 18.16
C ARG A 153 -19.89 -39.03 18.36
N ASP A 154 -20.97 -39.80 18.37
CA ASP A 154 -20.95 -41.26 18.58
C ASP A 154 -21.78 -41.96 17.50
N PRO A 155 -21.22 -42.13 16.29
CA PRO A 155 -22.00 -42.63 15.19
C PRO A 155 -21.99 -44.16 15.16
N VAL A 156 -23.17 -44.76 14.93
CA VAL A 156 -23.31 -46.21 14.78
C VAL A 156 -22.76 -46.63 13.40
N THR A 157 -21.81 -47.56 13.41
CA THR A 157 -21.20 -48.12 12.19
C THR A 157 -21.99 -49.33 11.71
N GLN A 158 -22.45 -49.33 10.46
CA GLN A 158 -22.88 -50.53 9.74
C GLN A 158 -22.03 -50.69 8.46
N GLU A 159 -21.77 -51.94 8.06
CA GLU A 159 -20.92 -52.28 6.92
C GLU A 159 -21.61 -52.03 5.56
N ASN A 160 -20.80 -51.62 4.59
CA ASN A 160 -21.19 -50.99 3.32
C ASN A 160 -22.09 -51.82 2.37
N TYR A 161 -22.93 -51.06 1.66
CA TYR A 161 -23.62 -51.44 0.42
C TYR A 161 -22.67 -51.26 -0.80
N TYR A 162 -22.62 -52.24 -1.70
CA TYR A 162 -21.82 -52.16 -2.93
C TYR A 162 -22.65 -51.60 -4.09
N ASP A 163 -22.30 -50.41 -4.59
CA ASP A 163 -22.82 -49.94 -5.88
C ASP A 163 -22.18 -50.73 -7.02
N GLN A 164 -23.00 -51.20 -7.98
CA GLN A 164 -22.51 -51.77 -9.24
C GLN A 164 -21.85 -50.68 -10.08
N ALA A 165 -20.57 -50.86 -10.41
CA ALA A 165 -19.79 -49.92 -11.21
C ALA A 165 -19.42 -50.54 -12.56
N TYR A 166 -19.52 -49.76 -13.63
CA TYR A 166 -19.09 -50.14 -14.98
C TYR A 166 -17.58 -50.32 -15.06
N LEU A 167 -16.84 -49.38 -14.44
CA LEU A 167 -15.38 -49.39 -14.38
C LEU A 167 -14.92 -48.98 -12.99
N ARG A 168 -13.85 -49.61 -12.51
CA ARG A 168 -13.20 -49.28 -11.25
C ARG A 168 -11.69 -49.18 -11.45
N PHE A 169 -11.14 -48.05 -11.01
CA PHE A 169 -9.72 -47.72 -11.06
C PHE A 169 -9.20 -47.59 -9.64
N GLN A 170 -8.03 -48.15 -9.39
CA GLN A 170 -7.34 -48.02 -8.11
C GLN A 170 -5.88 -47.68 -8.36
N PHE A 171 -5.35 -46.68 -7.66
CA PHE A 171 -3.96 -46.26 -7.81
C PHE A 171 -3.43 -45.59 -6.54
N GLN A 172 -2.13 -45.75 -6.31
CA GLN A 172 -1.43 -45.19 -5.16
C GLN A 172 -0.83 -43.83 -5.52
N ILE A 173 -1.08 -42.83 -4.68
CA ILE A 173 -0.52 -41.49 -4.86
C ILE A 173 0.44 -41.17 -3.70
N ASP A 174 1.69 -40.86 -4.02
CA ASP A 174 2.66 -40.28 -3.09
C ASP A 174 2.63 -38.74 -3.13
N GLY A 175 3.40 -38.10 -2.25
CA GLY A 175 3.42 -36.63 -2.15
C GLY A 175 3.88 -35.93 -3.44
N GLU A 176 4.96 -36.38 -4.07
CA GLU A 176 5.49 -35.76 -5.31
C GLU A 176 4.50 -35.91 -6.46
N ARG A 177 3.92 -37.10 -6.58
CA ARG A 177 2.94 -37.43 -7.59
C ARG A 177 1.66 -36.61 -7.41
N TRP A 178 1.18 -36.46 -6.18
CA TRP A 178 0.05 -35.57 -5.89
C TRP A 178 0.34 -34.14 -6.35
N VAL A 179 1.54 -33.61 -6.08
CA VAL A 179 1.93 -32.26 -6.52
C VAL A 179 1.91 -32.14 -8.05
N ARG A 180 2.54 -33.08 -8.78
CA ARG A 180 2.55 -33.06 -10.26
C ARG A 180 1.15 -33.12 -10.84
N LEU A 181 0.31 -33.99 -10.30
CA LEU A 181 -1.06 -34.20 -10.75
C LEU A 181 -1.98 -33.00 -10.46
N GLN A 182 -1.83 -32.36 -9.29
CA GLN A 182 -2.53 -31.12 -8.96
C GLN A 182 -2.03 -29.94 -9.80
N LYS A 183 -0.72 -29.87 -10.08
CA LYS A 183 -0.14 -28.88 -11.01
C LYS A 183 -0.70 -29.06 -12.41
N GLY A 184 -0.80 -30.31 -12.90
CA GLY A 184 -1.43 -30.64 -14.17
C GLY A 184 -2.86 -30.12 -14.27
N ALA A 185 -3.69 -30.33 -13.24
CA ALA A 185 -5.04 -29.75 -13.19
C ALA A 185 -5.02 -28.22 -13.21
N ALA A 186 -4.13 -27.59 -12.43
CA ALA A 186 -3.99 -26.14 -12.41
C ALA A 186 -3.57 -25.57 -13.78
N ASP A 187 -2.69 -26.26 -14.51
CA ASP A 187 -2.28 -25.89 -15.87
C ASP A 187 -3.46 -25.92 -16.84
N LEU A 188 -4.32 -26.95 -16.75
CA LEU A 188 -5.50 -27.06 -17.60
C LEU A 188 -6.52 -25.95 -17.32
N ILE A 189 -6.74 -25.62 -16.04
CA ILE A 189 -7.64 -24.54 -15.61
C ILE A 189 -7.10 -23.17 -16.05
N ASN A 190 -5.79 -22.93 -15.87
CA ASN A 190 -5.17 -21.64 -16.12
C ASN A 190 -4.76 -21.43 -17.59
N GLY A 191 -4.54 -22.50 -18.35
CA GLY A 191 -4.11 -22.49 -19.75
C GLY A 191 -5.23 -22.17 -20.75
N GLY A 192 -6.47 -21.98 -20.26
CA GLY A 192 -7.61 -21.59 -21.09
C GLY A 192 -8.22 -22.74 -21.89
N SER A 193 -7.89 -23.99 -21.57
CA SER A 193 -8.49 -25.19 -22.18
C SER A 193 -10.01 -25.18 -22.04
N LEU A 194 -10.52 -24.70 -20.91
CA LEU A 194 -11.95 -24.60 -20.59
C LEU A 194 -12.55 -23.22 -20.93
N GLY A 195 -11.91 -22.40 -21.78
CA GLY A 195 -12.32 -21.03 -22.12
C GLY A 195 -11.63 -19.94 -21.28
N ARG A 196 -12.20 -18.72 -21.20
CA ARG A 196 -11.64 -17.62 -20.38
C ARG A 196 -11.49 -18.10 -18.93
N SER A 197 -10.25 -18.10 -18.44
CA SER A 197 -9.90 -18.68 -17.14
C SER A 197 -10.30 -17.76 -16.00
N ALA A 198 -10.50 -18.34 -14.81
CA ALA A 198 -10.68 -17.55 -13.59
C ALA A 198 -9.49 -16.60 -13.33
N ARG A 199 -8.30 -16.97 -13.84
CA ARG A 199 -7.10 -16.15 -13.88
C ARG A 199 -7.31 -14.87 -14.69
N THR A 200 -7.82 -14.94 -15.92
CA THR A 200 -8.05 -13.75 -16.76
C THR A 200 -9.13 -12.83 -16.20
N ASN A 201 -10.24 -13.40 -15.71
CA ASN A 201 -11.30 -12.59 -15.11
C ASN A 201 -10.86 -11.99 -13.77
N GLY A 202 -10.08 -12.74 -12.98
CA GLY A 202 -9.50 -12.25 -11.74
C GLY A 202 -8.57 -11.08 -11.96
N ILE A 203 -7.65 -11.17 -12.94
CA ILE A 203 -6.74 -10.07 -13.29
C ILE A 203 -7.51 -8.84 -13.75
N LEU A 204 -8.54 -9.00 -14.60
CA LEU A 204 -9.35 -7.88 -15.07
C LEU A 204 -10.12 -7.21 -13.92
N ILE A 205 -10.85 -7.99 -13.11
CA ILE A 205 -11.65 -7.45 -12.02
C ILE A 205 -10.75 -6.79 -10.97
N TRP A 206 -9.70 -7.47 -10.52
CA TRP A 206 -8.80 -6.92 -9.49
C TRP A 206 -7.94 -5.78 -10.02
N GLY A 207 -7.47 -5.86 -11.26
CA GLY A 207 -6.76 -4.76 -11.92
C GLY A 207 -7.63 -3.51 -11.97
N SER A 208 -8.87 -3.62 -12.48
CA SER A 208 -9.78 -2.48 -12.58
C SER A 208 -10.19 -1.92 -11.23
N VAL A 209 -10.53 -2.76 -10.24
CA VAL A 209 -10.88 -2.30 -8.88
C VAL A 209 -9.70 -1.57 -8.26
N MET A 210 -8.50 -2.12 -8.37
CA MET A 210 -7.32 -1.50 -7.76
C MET A 210 -6.99 -0.17 -8.43
N THR A 211 -7.00 -0.10 -9.77
CA THR A 211 -6.80 1.16 -10.50
C THR A 211 -7.81 2.22 -10.08
N VAL A 212 -9.11 1.90 -10.08
CA VAL A 212 -10.16 2.88 -9.69
C VAL A 212 -9.99 3.36 -8.26
N VAL A 213 -9.72 2.44 -7.32
CA VAL A 213 -9.54 2.80 -5.90
C VAL A 213 -8.30 3.68 -5.74
N LEU A 214 -7.18 3.34 -6.38
CA LEU A 214 -5.96 4.14 -6.30
C LEU A 214 -6.15 5.53 -6.91
N THR A 215 -6.83 5.65 -8.05
CA THR A 215 -7.14 6.95 -8.68
C THR A 215 -8.06 7.79 -7.80
N VAL A 216 -9.15 7.21 -7.28
CA VAL A 216 -10.13 7.93 -6.45
C VAL A 216 -9.50 8.37 -5.12
N VAL A 217 -8.69 7.51 -4.51
CA VAL A 217 -8.08 7.82 -3.21
C VAL A 217 -6.94 8.82 -3.35
N SER A 218 -6.12 8.76 -4.42
CA SER A 218 -5.16 9.82 -4.72
C SER A 218 -5.83 11.18 -4.92
N CYS A 219 -7.02 11.24 -5.52
CA CYS A 219 -7.79 12.48 -5.63
C CYS A 219 -8.35 12.97 -4.28
N LEU A 220 -8.73 12.04 -3.37
CA LEU A 220 -9.39 12.38 -2.11
C LEU A 220 -8.43 12.79 -0.99
N ILE A 221 -7.24 12.21 -0.92
CA ILE A 221 -6.28 12.49 0.17
C ILE A 221 -5.51 13.79 -0.07
N SER A 222 -5.07 14.03 -1.31
CA SER A 222 -4.16 15.15 -1.59
C SER A 222 -4.87 16.44 -2.01
N GLY A 223 -6.18 16.43 -2.23
CA GLY A 223 -6.92 17.55 -2.84
C GLY A 223 -6.48 17.93 -4.26
N ARG A 224 -5.39 17.33 -4.77
CA ARG A 224 -4.74 17.50 -6.07
C ARG A 224 -4.33 16.14 -6.63
N PHE A 225 -4.35 16.01 -7.95
CA PHE A 225 -4.00 14.76 -8.64
C PHE A 225 -2.48 14.59 -8.74
N HIS A 226 -1.89 13.68 -7.95
CA HIS A 226 -0.46 13.35 -8.07
C HIS A 226 -0.24 12.04 -8.82
N TRP A 227 0.35 12.15 -10.03
CA TRP A 227 0.67 11.02 -10.90
C TRP A 227 1.56 9.95 -10.24
N MET A 228 2.41 10.34 -9.29
CA MET A 228 3.28 9.45 -8.54
C MET A 228 2.51 8.38 -7.75
N PHE A 229 1.44 8.77 -7.04
CA PHE A 229 0.62 7.83 -6.27
C PHE A 229 -0.18 6.89 -7.19
N VAL A 230 -0.62 7.38 -8.35
CA VAL A 230 -1.29 6.56 -9.36
C VAL A 230 -0.34 5.53 -9.96
N CYS A 231 0.89 5.94 -10.32
CA CYS A 231 1.94 5.04 -10.78
C CYS A 231 2.31 4.00 -9.72
N TYR A 232 2.49 4.43 -8.47
CA TYR A 232 2.79 3.55 -7.34
C TYR A 232 1.72 2.48 -7.14
N GLY A 233 0.46 2.93 -7.10
CA GLY A 233 -0.68 2.05 -6.99
C GLY A 233 -0.77 1.06 -8.15
N PHE A 234 -0.58 1.53 -9.38
CA PHE A 234 -0.64 0.68 -10.56
C PHE A 234 0.43 -0.41 -10.53
N VAL A 235 1.67 -0.07 -10.16
CA VAL A 235 2.77 -1.05 -10.03
C VAL A 235 2.46 -2.07 -8.94
N LEU A 236 1.98 -1.63 -7.77
CA LEU A 236 1.54 -2.55 -6.71
C LEU A 236 0.42 -3.48 -7.20
N ALA A 237 -0.57 -2.96 -7.90
CA ALA A 237 -1.68 -3.75 -8.45
C ALA A 237 -1.18 -4.81 -9.44
N VAL A 238 -0.25 -4.44 -10.34
CA VAL A 238 0.39 -5.36 -11.28
C VAL A 238 1.19 -6.43 -10.54
N LEU A 239 2.02 -6.07 -9.57
CA LEU A 239 2.79 -7.01 -8.76
C LEU A 239 1.89 -7.97 -7.98
N MET A 240 0.79 -7.48 -7.40
CA MET A 240 -0.20 -8.31 -6.72
C MET A 240 -0.88 -9.28 -7.69
N CYS A 241 -1.28 -8.80 -8.87
CA CYS A 241 -1.88 -9.64 -9.91
C CYS A 241 -0.90 -10.72 -10.39
N LEU A 242 0.35 -10.37 -10.65
CA LEU A 242 1.40 -11.32 -11.02
C LEU A 242 1.59 -12.38 -9.94
N ARG A 243 1.63 -11.98 -8.67
CA ARG A 243 1.81 -12.88 -7.53
C ARG A 243 0.62 -13.81 -7.31
N LEU A 244 -0.61 -13.31 -7.44
CA LEU A 244 -1.82 -14.09 -7.20
C LEU A 244 -2.16 -15.03 -8.35
N TYR A 245 -1.92 -14.60 -9.59
CA TYR A 245 -2.48 -15.24 -10.77
C TYR A 245 -1.45 -15.80 -11.74
N CYS A 246 -0.21 -15.31 -11.73
CA CYS A 246 0.79 -15.64 -12.75
C CYS A 246 1.97 -16.47 -12.23
N LEU A 247 2.11 -16.68 -10.93
CA LEU A 247 3.14 -17.56 -10.36
C LEU A 247 2.82 -19.04 -10.56
N ASP A 248 3.89 -19.84 -10.69
CA ASP A 248 3.78 -21.30 -10.73
C ASP A 248 3.14 -21.83 -9.42
N PRO A 249 1.99 -22.53 -9.50
CA PRO A 249 1.28 -23.04 -8.33
C PRO A 249 2.00 -24.22 -7.65
N GLU A 250 3.08 -24.77 -8.21
CA GLU A 250 3.77 -25.92 -7.64
C GLU A 250 4.26 -25.67 -6.20
N LYS A 251 4.94 -24.54 -5.95
CA LYS A 251 5.42 -24.19 -4.60
C LYS A 251 4.28 -24.12 -3.56
N PRO A 252 3.17 -23.40 -3.80
CA PRO A 252 2.07 -23.38 -2.84
C PRO A 252 1.38 -24.73 -2.70
N ILE A 253 1.23 -25.53 -3.77
CA ILE A 253 0.68 -26.90 -3.70
C ILE A 253 1.57 -27.78 -2.81
N ARG A 254 2.89 -27.79 -3.05
CA ARG A 254 3.87 -28.54 -2.26
C ARG A 254 3.88 -28.11 -0.79
N ASN A 255 3.75 -26.82 -0.51
CA ASN A 255 3.67 -26.31 0.86
C ASN A 255 2.40 -26.78 1.60
N GLN A 256 1.33 -27.17 0.91
CA GLN A 256 0.15 -27.76 1.56
C GLN A 256 0.46 -29.14 2.15
N LEU A 257 1.30 -29.94 1.48
CA LEU A 257 1.70 -31.27 1.97
C LEU A 257 2.58 -31.24 3.22
N LYS A 258 3.18 -30.09 3.56
CA LYS A 258 3.89 -29.92 4.84
C LYS A 258 2.96 -30.08 6.05
N GLN A 259 1.64 -30.04 5.83
CA GLN A 259 0.65 -30.22 6.87
C GLN A 259 0.22 -31.68 6.94
N PRO A 260 0.33 -32.33 8.11
CA PRO A 260 0.07 -33.76 8.25
C PRO A 260 -1.39 -34.13 7.91
N GLU A 261 -2.36 -33.27 8.24
CA GLU A 261 -3.78 -33.51 7.91
C GLU A 261 -4.04 -33.52 6.40
N VAL A 262 -3.33 -32.69 5.63
CA VAL A 262 -3.46 -32.63 4.17
C VAL A 262 -2.78 -33.84 3.54
N ALA A 263 -1.57 -34.17 4.00
CA ALA A 263 -0.84 -35.35 3.53
C ALA A 263 -1.64 -36.65 3.76
N ALA A 264 -2.29 -36.79 4.91
CA ALA A 264 -3.12 -37.96 5.23
C ALA A 264 -4.37 -38.12 4.33
N ARG A 265 -4.85 -37.03 3.72
CA ARG A 265 -6.02 -37.01 2.82
C ARG A 265 -5.62 -37.03 1.34
N ALA A 266 -4.43 -36.57 1.02
CA ALA A 266 -3.90 -36.49 -0.34
C ALA A 266 -3.15 -37.77 -0.74
N CYS A 267 -2.30 -38.28 0.15
CA CYS A 267 -1.40 -39.39 -0.13
C CYS A 267 -2.01 -40.72 0.35
N GLY A 268 -1.91 -41.77 -0.48
CA GLY A 268 -2.44 -43.09 -0.19
C GLY A 268 -3.21 -43.68 -1.37
N LEU A 269 -4.10 -44.62 -1.07
CA LEU A 269 -4.91 -45.31 -2.06
C LEU A 269 -6.09 -44.45 -2.50
N TRP A 270 -6.19 -44.20 -3.81
CA TRP A 270 -7.32 -43.56 -4.46
C TRP A 270 -8.11 -44.60 -5.23
N GLN A 271 -9.45 -44.52 -5.15
CA GLN A 271 -10.33 -45.38 -5.93
C GLN A 271 -11.35 -44.52 -6.68
N VAL A 272 -11.45 -44.74 -7.99
CA VAL A 272 -12.43 -44.07 -8.85
C VAL A 272 -13.32 -45.14 -9.46
N SER A 273 -14.64 -44.99 -9.32
CA SER A 273 -15.62 -45.91 -9.89
C SER A 273 -16.61 -45.13 -10.74
N LEU A 274 -16.85 -45.59 -11.97
CA LEU A 274 -17.88 -45.07 -12.86
C LEU A 274 -19.14 -45.90 -12.64
N THR A 275 -20.21 -45.27 -12.21
CA THR A 275 -21.52 -45.88 -11.94
C THR A 275 -22.56 -45.33 -12.91
N GLU A 276 -23.78 -45.86 -12.85
CA GLU A 276 -24.92 -45.35 -13.64
C GLU A 276 -25.22 -43.87 -13.35
N GLU A 277 -25.13 -43.46 -12.09
CA GLU A 277 -25.45 -42.10 -11.69
C GLU A 277 -24.32 -41.09 -11.96
N GLY A 278 -23.05 -41.54 -11.97
CA GLY A 278 -21.92 -40.64 -12.10
C GLY A 278 -20.55 -41.26 -11.82
N VAL A 279 -19.64 -40.44 -11.31
CA VAL A 279 -18.27 -40.81 -10.97
C VAL A 279 -18.07 -40.70 -9.46
N SER A 280 -17.83 -41.84 -8.81
CA SER A 280 -17.52 -41.95 -7.39
C SER A 280 -16.01 -41.96 -7.17
N LEU A 281 -15.53 -41.01 -6.36
CA LEU A 281 -14.14 -40.82 -5.97
C LEU A 281 -14.00 -41.10 -4.47
N ALA A 282 -13.26 -42.15 -4.10
CA ALA A 282 -12.85 -42.42 -2.73
C ALA A 282 -11.38 -42.02 -2.54
N MET A 283 -11.15 -41.14 -1.58
CA MET A 283 -9.85 -40.58 -1.22
C MET A 283 -9.31 -41.19 0.09
N PRO A 284 -8.01 -41.04 0.36
CA PRO A 284 -7.42 -41.34 1.66
C PRO A 284 -8.16 -40.64 2.82
N ALA A 285 -8.04 -41.21 4.01
CA ALA A 285 -8.82 -40.85 5.21
C ALA A 285 -10.33 -41.15 5.13
N GLY A 286 -10.79 -41.80 4.06
CA GLY A 286 -12.16 -42.28 3.94
C GLY A 286 -13.15 -41.21 3.48
N ILE A 287 -12.70 -40.17 2.77
CA ILE A 287 -13.59 -39.17 2.16
C ILE A 287 -14.10 -39.71 0.83
N ARG A 288 -15.41 -39.58 0.56
CA ARG A 288 -16.01 -40.00 -0.72
C ARG A 288 -16.76 -38.85 -1.35
N ASN A 289 -16.48 -38.57 -2.62
CA ASN A 289 -17.19 -37.58 -3.43
C ASN A 289 -17.82 -38.29 -4.62
N VAL A 290 -19.09 -38.03 -4.91
CA VAL A 290 -19.77 -38.56 -6.11
C VAL A 290 -20.23 -37.39 -6.96
N TYR A 291 -19.73 -37.33 -8.19
CA TYR A 291 -20.07 -36.33 -9.18
C TYR A 291 -21.06 -36.92 -10.17
N LEU A 292 -22.25 -36.34 -10.27
CA LEU A 292 -23.27 -36.84 -11.20
C LEU A 292 -22.85 -36.59 -12.65
N TRP A 293 -23.24 -37.45 -13.59
CA TRP A 293 -22.96 -37.22 -15.01
C TRP A 293 -23.48 -35.87 -15.50
N ALA A 294 -24.65 -35.45 -15.00
CA ALA A 294 -25.25 -34.16 -15.33
C ALA A 294 -24.44 -32.94 -14.84
N SER A 295 -23.50 -33.12 -13.90
CA SER A 295 -22.67 -32.05 -13.35
C SER A 295 -21.29 -31.97 -14.03
N LEU A 296 -20.86 -33.05 -14.68
CA LEU A 296 -19.65 -33.11 -15.49
C LEU A 296 -19.87 -32.57 -16.90
N ALA A 297 -18.80 -32.11 -17.55
CA ALA A 297 -18.90 -31.55 -18.91
C ALA A 297 -17.69 -31.79 -19.79
N TRP A 298 -16.47 -31.87 -19.24
CA TRP A 298 -15.26 -31.90 -20.06
C TRP A 298 -14.30 -32.99 -19.64
N LEU A 299 -13.74 -33.68 -20.64
CA LEU A 299 -12.66 -34.66 -20.49
C LEU A 299 -11.39 -34.09 -21.11
N LEU A 300 -10.33 -33.98 -20.31
CA LEU A 300 -9.02 -33.56 -20.75
C LEU A 300 -8.01 -34.65 -20.45
N GLU A 301 -7.12 -34.89 -21.40
CA GLU A 301 -6.14 -35.96 -21.34
C GLU A 301 -4.74 -35.38 -21.32
N THR A 302 -3.95 -35.69 -20.29
CA THR A 302 -2.53 -35.32 -20.22
C THR A 302 -1.63 -36.55 -20.39
N GLU A 303 -0.32 -36.37 -20.29
CA GLU A 303 0.65 -37.48 -20.33
C GLU A 303 0.45 -38.48 -19.18
N GLU A 304 0.10 -38.00 -17.98
CA GLU A 304 0.03 -38.85 -16.77
C GLU A 304 -1.40 -39.24 -16.35
N ALA A 305 -2.44 -38.48 -16.73
CA ALA A 305 -3.79 -38.68 -16.20
C ALA A 305 -4.91 -38.19 -17.14
N PHE A 306 -6.11 -38.72 -16.90
CA PHE A 306 -7.37 -38.18 -17.41
C PHE A 306 -8.02 -37.29 -16.35
N TYR A 307 -8.56 -36.15 -16.77
CA TYR A 307 -9.26 -35.19 -15.93
C TYR A 307 -10.69 -35.00 -16.42
N LEU A 308 -11.67 -35.33 -15.57
CA LEU A 308 -13.07 -35.03 -15.77
C LEU A 308 -13.43 -33.76 -15.00
N PHE A 309 -13.74 -32.69 -15.71
CA PHE A 309 -14.08 -31.40 -15.12
C PHE A 309 -15.58 -31.23 -14.96
N HIS A 310 -15.95 -30.73 -13.79
CA HIS A 310 -17.28 -30.26 -13.47
C HIS A 310 -17.60 -28.96 -14.23
N LYS A 311 -18.89 -28.69 -14.50
CA LYS A 311 -19.39 -27.52 -15.24
C LYS A 311 -18.95 -26.16 -14.69
N ASP A 312 -18.57 -26.11 -13.41
CA ASP A 312 -18.04 -24.90 -12.75
C ASP A 312 -16.56 -24.62 -13.03
N LYS A 313 -15.86 -25.51 -13.75
CA LYS A 313 -14.45 -25.41 -14.15
C LYS A 313 -13.46 -25.36 -12.98
N LYS A 314 -13.90 -25.70 -11.77
CA LYS A 314 -13.08 -25.68 -10.55
C LYS A 314 -12.88 -27.07 -9.97
N HIS A 315 -13.95 -27.86 -9.94
CA HIS A 315 -13.89 -29.23 -9.45
C HIS A 315 -13.56 -30.20 -10.58
N PHE A 316 -12.79 -31.23 -10.24
CA PHE A 316 -12.39 -32.25 -11.20
C PHE A 316 -12.19 -33.60 -10.51
N VAL A 317 -12.39 -34.66 -11.28
CA VAL A 317 -11.95 -36.02 -10.96
C VAL A 317 -10.73 -36.32 -11.80
N MET A 318 -9.75 -36.96 -11.20
CA MET A 318 -8.53 -37.36 -11.86
C MET A 318 -8.36 -38.86 -11.80
N ILE A 319 -7.97 -39.46 -12.92
CA ILE A 319 -7.72 -40.90 -13.06
C ILE A 319 -6.32 -41.07 -13.66
N ALA A 320 -5.41 -41.71 -12.92
CA ALA A 320 -4.05 -41.94 -13.40
C ALA A 320 -4.06 -42.94 -14.56
N LYS A 321 -3.32 -42.65 -15.65
CA LYS A 321 -3.31 -43.51 -16.85
C LYS A 321 -2.79 -44.92 -16.58
N GLU A 322 -1.87 -45.07 -15.64
CA GLU A 322 -1.35 -46.39 -15.22
C GLU A 322 -2.40 -47.32 -14.62
N SER A 323 -3.55 -46.79 -14.19
CA SER A 323 -4.63 -47.60 -13.63
C SER A 323 -5.44 -48.33 -14.71
N PHE A 324 -5.20 -48.03 -15.98
CA PHE A 324 -5.82 -48.71 -17.11
C PHE A 324 -4.99 -49.94 -17.49
N LEU A 325 -5.67 -51.09 -17.61
CA LEU A 325 -5.06 -52.38 -17.88
C LEU A 325 -4.89 -52.66 -19.38
N SER A 326 -5.71 -52.02 -20.23
CA SER A 326 -5.70 -52.24 -21.69
C SER A 326 -6.21 -51.02 -22.47
N TRP A 327 -5.89 -50.96 -23.75
CA TRP A 327 -6.42 -49.97 -24.69
C TRP A 327 -7.95 -50.08 -24.83
N ASP A 328 -8.50 -51.30 -24.80
CA ASP A 328 -9.96 -51.50 -24.82
C ASP A 328 -10.67 -50.84 -23.65
N GLN A 329 -10.03 -50.82 -22.47
CA GLN A 329 -10.57 -50.16 -21.29
C GLN A 329 -10.55 -48.63 -21.43
N VAL A 330 -9.54 -48.07 -22.10
CA VAL A 330 -9.46 -46.65 -22.44
C VAL A 330 -10.55 -46.27 -23.43
N ASP A 331 -10.78 -47.09 -24.46
CA ASP A 331 -11.84 -46.88 -25.44
C ASP A 331 -13.24 -47.01 -24.84
N LEU A 332 -13.44 -47.95 -23.91
CA LEU A 332 -14.68 -48.07 -23.15
C LEU A 332 -14.90 -46.84 -22.27
N PHE A 333 -13.87 -46.35 -21.58
CA PHE A 333 -13.94 -45.14 -20.78
C PHE A 333 -14.32 -43.91 -21.64
N HIS A 334 -13.72 -43.76 -22.81
CA HIS A 334 -14.07 -42.69 -23.74
C HIS A 334 -15.51 -42.79 -24.24
N ARG A 335 -16.00 -44.00 -24.55
CA ARG A 335 -17.39 -44.24 -24.93
C ARG A 335 -18.36 -43.86 -23.82
N ILE A 336 -18.15 -44.34 -22.59
CA ILE A 336 -18.99 -43.98 -21.43
C ILE A 336 -19.04 -42.45 -21.25
N CYS A 337 -17.90 -41.76 -21.35
CA CYS A 337 -17.87 -40.30 -21.25
C CYS A 337 -18.69 -39.64 -22.38
N ALA A 338 -18.56 -40.12 -23.62
CA ALA A 338 -19.27 -39.57 -24.77
C ALA A 338 -20.79 -39.82 -24.67
N ASP A 339 -21.20 -41.01 -24.23
CA ASP A 339 -22.61 -41.39 -24.05
C ASP A 339 -23.32 -40.51 -23.01
N HIS A 340 -22.58 -40.08 -21.99
CA HIS A 340 -23.07 -39.12 -20.98
C HIS A 340 -22.84 -37.65 -21.35
N GLY A 341 -22.47 -37.35 -22.61
CA GLY A 341 -22.36 -35.99 -23.14
C GLY A 341 -21.11 -35.20 -22.69
N ILE A 342 -20.08 -35.88 -22.21
CA ILE A 342 -18.82 -35.26 -21.81
C ILE A 342 -17.97 -34.96 -23.04
N GLN A 343 -17.60 -33.69 -23.20
CA GLN A 343 -16.85 -33.22 -24.36
C GLN A 343 -15.35 -33.42 -24.16
N LYS A 344 -14.69 -34.13 -25.08
CA LYS A 344 -13.23 -34.25 -25.10
C LYS A 344 -12.62 -32.92 -25.59
N ILE A 345 -11.73 -32.33 -24.80
CA ILE A 345 -11.08 -31.04 -25.10
C ILE A 345 -9.55 -31.24 -25.18
N VAL A 346 -8.93 -30.56 -26.13
CA VAL A 346 -7.47 -30.54 -26.26
C VAL A 346 -6.85 -29.69 -25.14
N PRO A 347 -5.91 -30.23 -24.36
CA PRO A 347 -5.28 -29.52 -23.25
C PRO A 347 -4.38 -28.38 -23.75
N LYS A 348 -4.46 -27.23 -23.09
CA LYS A 348 -3.51 -26.11 -23.23
C LYS A 348 -2.75 -25.96 -21.92
N LYS A 349 -1.41 -25.91 -22.00
CA LYS A 349 -0.54 -25.66 -20.84
C LYS A 349 -0.54 -24.16 -20.49
N ALA A 350 -0.62 -23.85 -19.20
CA ALA A 350 -0.50 -22.48 -18.72
C ALA A 350 0.94 -21.98 -18.81
N ARG A 351 1.12 -20.67 -19.04
CA ARG A 351 2.41 -19.99 -18.92
C ARG A 351 2.49 -19.26 -17.59
N TYR A 352 3.56 -19.50 -16.84
CA TYR A 352 3.82 -18.87 -15.55
C TYR A 352 5.01 -17.93 -15.63
N VAL A 353 4.99 -16.91 -14.78
CA VAL A 353 6.07 -15.94 -14.62
C VAL A 353 7.03 -16.45 -13.55
N PRO A 354 8.35 -16.41 -13.80
CA PRO A 354 9.34 -16.80 -12.80
C PRO A 354 9.23 -15.93 -11.54
N GLY A 355 9.35 -16.56 -10.37
CA GLY A 355 9.24 -15.84 -9.10
C GLY A 355 10.30 -14.77 -8.89
N TRP A 356 11.50 -14.93 -9.45
CA TRP A 356 12.57 -13.94 -9.37
C TRP A 356 12.19 -12.64 -10.09
N LEU A 357 11.46 -12.71 -11.21
CA LEU A 357 11.07 -11.53 -11.98
C LEU A 357 10.22 -10.56 -11.14
N ILE A 358 9.36 -11.08 -10.27
CA ILE A 358 8.55 -10.24 -9.36
C ILE A 358 9.45 -9.46 -8.40
N TRP A 359 10.46 -10.12 -7.82
CA TRP A 359 11.40 -9.48 -6.91
C TRP A 359 12.31 -8.49 -7.62
N THR A 360 12.73 -8.79 -8.85
CA THR A 360 13.49 -7.86 -9.68
C THR A 360 12.67 -6.62 -10.03
N LEU A 361 11.40 -6.79 -10.46
CA LEU A 361 10.50 -5.67 -10.75
C LEU A 361 10.22 -4.83 -9.51
N LEU A 362 10.01 -5.46 -8.34
CA LEU A 362 9.85 -4.76 -7.07
C LEU A 362 11.13 -4.00 -6.70
N GLY A 363 12.31 -4.63 -6.84
CA GLY A 363 13.60 -4.00 -6.55
C GLY A 363 13.90 -2.81 -7.45
N VAL A 364 13.68 -2.94 -8.76
CA VAL A 364 13.81 -1.84 -9.73
C VAL A 364 12.83 -0.71 -9.40
N PHE A 365 11.59 -1.05 -9.02
CA PHE A 365 10.60 -0.06 -8.64
C PHE A 365 10.96 0.67 -7.33
N LEU A 366 11.44 -0.05 -6.32
CA LEU A 366 11.93 0.56 -5.08
C LEU A 366 13.18 1.41 -5.32
N LEU A 367 14.09 0.98 -6.20
CA LEU A 367 15.23 1.78 -6.63
C LEU A 367 14.81 3.02 -7.41
N ALA A 368 13.77 2.94 -8.23
CA ALA A 368 13.23 4.11 -8.94
C ALA A 368 12.53 5.07 -7.97
N LEU A 369 11.75 4.57 -7.01
CA LEU A 369 11.18 5.38 -5.92
C LEU A 369 12.27 6.03 -5.08
N PHE A 370 13.28 5.25 -4.68
CA PHE A 370 14.43 5.75 -3.94
C PHE A 370 15.18 6.78 -4.78
N GLY A 371 15.38 6.54 -6.08
CA GLY A 371 15.97 7.51 -6.99
C GLY A 371 15.14 8.78 -7.12
N ILE A 372 13.80 8.69 -7.14
CA ILE A 372 12.92 9.86 -7.16
C ILE A 372 12.91 10.58 -5.81
N VAL A 373 12.97 9.85 -4.69
CA VAL A 373 13.07 10.42 -3.35
C VAL A 373 14.44 11.04 -3.13
N MET A 374 15.51 10.45 -3.66
CA MET A 374 16.86 11.02 -3.63
C MET A 374 16.97 12.19 -4.58
N VAL A 375 16.39 12.14 -5.79
CA VAL A 375 16.32 13.30 -6.68
C VAL A 375 15.45 14.38 -6.07
N ARG A 376 14.32 14.03 -5.44
CA ARG A 376 13.55 15.00 -4.66
C ARG A 376 14.39 15.53 -3.53
N ALA A 377 14.89 14.73 -2.60
CA ALA A 377 15.73 15.16 -1.49
C ALA A 377 17.00 15.90 -1.93
N PHE A 378 17.52 15.67 -3.13
CA PHE A 378 18.64 16.44 -3.71
C PHE A 378 18.16 17.74 -4.37
N LEU A 379 16.93 17.75 -4.89
CA LEU A 379 16.20 18.97 -5.27
C LEU A 379 15.65 19.70 -4.04
N THR A 380 15.46 19.03 -2.89
CA THR A 380 14.95 19.55 -1.62
C THR A 380 16.09 19.93 -0.68
N GLU A 381 17.29 19.34 -0.83
CA GLU A 381 18.56 19.88 -0.33
C GLU A 381 18.99 21.10 -1.17
N ARG A 382 18.40 21.28 -2.37
CA ARG A 382 18.39 22.58 -3.07
C ARG A 382 17.21 23.47 -2.65
N ASP A 383 16.23 22.94 -1.93
CA ASP A 383 15.16 23.70 -1.28
C ASP A 383 15.44 23.72 0.23
N GLU A 384 16.57 24.30 0.61
CA GLU A 384 16.59 25.07 1.86
C GLU A 384 15.46 26.10 1.83
N PRO A 385 14.95 26.56 2.99
CA PRO A 385 13.88 27.53 3.03
C PRO A 385 14.35 28.85 2.41
N GLY A 386 14.22 28.98 1.08
CA GLY A 386 14.78 30.12 0.36
C GLY A 386 14.77 30.08 -1.16
N VAL A 387 14.44 28.96 -1.84
CA VAL A 387 14.53 28.93 -3.32
C VAL A 387 13.16 28.89 -4.00
N VAL A 388 12.81 30.06 -4.52
CA VAL A 388 11.66 30.36 -5.39
C VAL A 388 11.66 29.44 -6.61
N SER A 389 10.45 29.09 -7.05
CA SER A 389 10.13 28.39 -8.29
C SER A 389 11.07 28.72 -9.44
N VAL A 390 11.51 27.69 -10.17
CA VAL A 390 12.18 27.80 -11.47
C VAL A 390 11.20 28.40 -12.49
N ASP A 391 11.01 29.72 -12.40
CA ASP A 391 10.77 30.56 -13.56
C ASP A 391 12.12 30.72 -14.25
N VAL A 392 12.11 30.62 -15.58
CA VAL A 392 13.29 30.89 -16.40
C VAL A 392 13.55 32.38 -16.27
N TYR A 393 14.40 32.78 -15.31
CA TYR A 393 14.84 34.16 -15.19
C TYR A 393 15.56 34.56 -16.49
N GLU A 394 15.15 35.69 -17.04
CA GLU A 394 15.86 36.33 -18.14
C GLU A 394 17.23 36.76 -17.62
N ARG A 395 18.32 36.34 -18.29
CA ARG A 395 19.68 36.69 -17.85
C ARG A 395 19.86 38.21 -17.89
N VAL A 396 20.27 38.80 -16.77
CA VAL A 396 20.60 40.22 -16.69
C VAL A 396 22.13 40.36 -16.54
N PRO A 397 22.83 40.98 -17.51
CA PRO A 397 24.28 41.23 -17.40
C PRO A 397 24.64 42.07 -16.18
N LEU A 398 25.81 41.85 -15.59
CA LEU A 398 26.25 42.53 -14.36
C LEU A 398 26.16 44.06 -14.44
N GLU A 399 26.54 44.67 -15.57
CA GLU A 399 26.47 46.12 -15.76
C GLU A 399 25.03 46.63 -15.75
N GLU A 400 24.11 45.89 -16.36
CA GLU A 400 22.68 46.23 -16.32
C GLU A 400 22.12 46.07 -14.91
N GLN A 401 22.63 45.09 -14.14
CA GLN A 401 22.25 44.95 -12.74
C GLN A 401 22.64 46.20 -11.91
N VAL A 402 23.87 46.69 -12.09
CA VAL A 402 24.35 47.92 -11.43
C VAL A 402 23.49 49.13 -11.82
N GLU A 403 23.22 49.33 -13.11
CA GLU A 403 22.39 50.45 -13.58
C GLU A 403 20.97 50.43 -12.97
N VAL A 404 20.37 49.24 -12.84
CA VAL A 404 19.04 49.09 -12.24
C VAL A 404 19.06 49.41 -10.74
N LEU A 405 20.05 48.91 -9.98
CA LEU A 405 20.18 49.20 -8.55
C LEU A 405 20.45 50.69 -8.29
N GLU A 406 21.33 51.32 -9.08
CA GLU A 406 21.57 52.77 -9.01
C GLU A 406 20.29 53.57 -9.33
N SER A 407 19.47 53.10 -10.28
CA SER A 407 18.18 53.72 -10.60
C SER A 407 17.12 53.60 -9.50
N LEU A 408 17.35 52.74 -8.51
CA LEU A 408 16.53 52.58 -7.30
C LEU A 408 17.06 53.41 -6.13
N GLY A 409 18.21 54.06 -6.29
CA GLY A 409 18.85 54.89 -5.27
C GLY A 409 19.91 54.16 -4.44
N LEU A 410 20.22 52.90 -4.76
CA LEU A 410 21.26 52.12 -4.08
C LEU A 410 22.63 52.46 -4.68
N GLN A 411 23.60 52.83 -3.83
CA GLN A 411 24.94 53.17 -4.30
C GLN A 411 25.80 51.91 -4.37
N VAL A 412 25.91 51.30 -5.55
CA VAL A 412 26.77 50.13 -5.74
C VAL A 412 28.24 50.56 -5.78
N PRO A 413 29.09 50.17 -4.80
CA PRO A 413 30.50 50.52 -4.84
C PRO A 413 31.21 49.87 -6.03
N GLU A 414 32.14 50.60 -6.66
CA GLU A 414 32.94 50.05 -7.77
C GLU A 414 33.73 48.81 -7.33
N GLU A 415 34.17 48.78 -6.07
CA GLU A 415 34.86 47.64 -5.46
C GLU A 415 33.96 46.39 -5.38
N THR A 416 32.67 46.54 -5.03
CA THR A 416 31.68 45.45 -5.01
C THR A 416 31.42 44.91 -6.42
N ALA A 417 31.18 45.79 -7.39
CA ALA A 417 30.98 45.36 -8.77
C ALA A 417 32.24 44.66 -9.35
N ALA A 418 33.44 45.10 -8.95
CA ALA A 418 34.70 44.46 -9.32
C ALA A 418 34.90 43.11 -8.61
N SER A 419 34.53 43.00 -7.33
CA SER A 419 34.55 41.77 -6.54
C SER A 419 33.67 40.68 -7.18
N VAL A 420 32.42 41.01 -7.47
CA VAL A 420 31.47 40.08 -8.13
C VAL A 420 31.98 39.69 -9.52
N ARG A 421 32.50 40.64 -10.31
CA ARG A 421 33.11 40.36 -11.62
C ARG A 421 34.31 39.42 -11.52
N SER A 422 35.19 39.63 -10.56
CA SER A 422 36.34 38.74 -10.32
C SER A 422 35.86 37.33 -9.99
N SER A 423 34.83 37.20 -9.16
CA SER A 423 34.23 35.89 -8.83
C SER A 423 33.60 35.20 -10.05
N MET A 424 32.93 35.96 -10.92
CA MET A 424 32.42 35.44 -12.21
C MET A 424 33.56 34.90 -13.09
N GLU A 425 34.65 35.66 -13.22
CA GLU A 425 35.80 35.30 -14.07
C GLU A 425 36.64 34.14 -13.52
N GLU A 426 36.95 34.16 -12.22
CA GLU A 426 37.84 33.19 -11.57
C GLU A 426 37.16 31.84 -11.33
N TYR A 427 35.92 31.87 -10.85
CA TYR A 427 35.17 30.66 -10.47
C TYR A 427 34.13 30.22 -11.50
N GLY A 428 33.99 30.95 -12.61
CA GLY A 428 33.06 30.61 -13.69
C GLY A 428 31.59 30.78 -13.30
N MET A 429 31.28 31.76 -12.46
CA MET A 429 29.96 31.95 -11.84
C MET A 429 28.97 32.78 -12.67
N TYR A 430 29.23 32.97 -13.97
CA TYR A 430 28.38 33.75 -14.87
C TYR A 430 26.90 33.34 -14.81
N ASP A 431 26.63 32.04 -14.83
CA ASP A 431 25.25 31.54 -14.77
C ASP A 431 24.60 31.84 -13.41
N LEU A 432 25.35 31.78 -12.31
CA LEU A 432 24.82 32.06 -10.97
C LEU A 432 24.55 33.55 -10.75
N VAL A 433 25.39 34.44 -11.31
CA VAL A 433 25.22 35.89 -11.15
C VAL A 433 24.19 36.46 -12.13
N GLU A 434 24.14 35.97 -13.37
CA GLU A 434 23.23 36.50 -14.39
C GLU A 434 21.85 35.82 -14.39
N GLU A 435 21.72 34.55 -13.97
CA GLU A 435 20.41 33.86 -13.86
C GLU A 435 19.73 34.07 -12.50
N SER A 436 20.45 34.57 -11.49
CA SER A 436 19.90 35.08 -10.22
C SER A 436 20.33 36.54 -10.07
N PRO A 437 19.71 37.46 -10.84
CA PRO A 437 20.18 38.83 -10.91
C PRO A 437 20.03 39.55 -9.57
N TYR A 438 20.90 40.52 -9.33
CA TYR A 438 20.95 41.45 -8.19
C TYR A 438 21.38 40.82 -6.85
N THR A 439 21.16 39.53 -6.59
CA THR A 439 21.43 38.93 -5.28
C THR A 439 22.91 39.03 -4.87
N TRP A 440 23.84 38.66 -5.76
CA TRP A 440 25.28 38.73 -5.49
C TRP A 440 25.78 40.15 -5.18
N LEU A 441 25.26 41.15 -5.89
CA LEU A 441 25.60 42.55 -5.63
C LEU A 441 25.04 43.00 -4.27
N LEU A 442 23.79 42.67 -3.99
CA LEU A 442 23.13 43.05 -2.74
C LEU A 442 23.73 42.34 -1.51
N THR A 443 24.15 41.09 -1.65
CA THR A 443 24.87 40.34 -0.60
C THR A 443 26.23 40.98 -0.31
N ASP A 444 27.06 41.25 -1.33
CA ASP A 444 28.38 41.88 -1.13
C ASP A 444 28.24 43.32 -0.60
N MET A 445 27.23 44.07 -1.06
CA MET A 445 26.92 45.41 -0.54
C MET A 445 26.42 45.40 0.91
N GLY A 446 25.63 44.39 1.29
CA GLY A 446 24.97 44.31 2.59
C GLY A 446 25.80 43.62 3.67
N ALA A 447 26.87 42.92 3.28
CA ALA A 447 27.71 42.18 4.21
C ALA A 447 28.39 43.10 5.23
N PRO A 448 28.42 42.73 6.53
CA PRO A 448 29.15 43.48 7.54
C PRO A 448 30.65 43.49 7.27
N THR A 449 31.33 44.54 7.73
CA THR A 449 32.79 44.57 7.70
C THR A 449 33.35 44.00 8.98
N TYR A 450 34.36 43.13 8.89
CA TYR A 450 34.96 42.46 10.04
C TYR A 450 36.42 42.89 10.28
N ASP A 451 36.88 42.88 11.54
CA ASP A 451 38.30 42.99 11.89
C ASP A 451 39.06 41.65 11.72
N GLU A 452 40.36 41.64 12.03
CA GLU A 452 41.19 40.42 11.94
C GLU A 452 40.75 39.33 12.93
N GLU A 453 40.01 39.70 13.98
CA GLU A 453 39.47 38.82 15.01
C GLU A 453 38.02 38.39 14.73
N TRP A 454 37.46 38.71 13.56
CA TRP A 454 36.08 38.43 13.15
C TRP A 454 35.00 39.16 13.95
N ASN A 455 35.31 40.29 14.60
CA ASN A 455 34.29 41.15 15.18
C ASN A 455 33.73 42.10 14.11
N VAL A 456 32.42 42.35 14.16
CA VAL A 456 31.79 43.35 13.28
C VAL A 456 32.29 44.75 13.62
N THR A 457 32.77 45.46 12.60
CA THR A 457 33.33 46.82 12.70
C THR A 457 32.47 47.87 12.02
N GLY A 458 31.49 47.46 11.21
CA GLY A 458 30.63 48.36 10.47
C GLY A 458 29.54 47.64 9.69
N TYR A 459 28.47 48.39 9.39
CA TYR A 459 27.32 47.96 8.59
C TYR A 459 27.13 48.93 7.42
N ALA A 460 26.61 48.43 6.30
CA ALA A 460 26.22 49.28 5.19
C ALA A 460 24.92 50.04 5.52
N ALA A 461 24.75 51.23 4.93
CA ALA A 461 23.62 52.11 5.20
C ALA A 461 22.39 51.84 4.31
N ASP A 462 22.60 51.25 3.12
CA ASP A 462 21.56 51.11 2.10
C ASP A 462 20.90 49.73 2.09
N VAL A 463 21.62 48.69 2.53
CA VAL A 463 21.21 47.28 2.54
C VAL A 463 21.98 46.53 3.61
N PHE A 464 21.36 45.54 4.24
CA PHE A 464 22.00 44.67 5.23
C PHE A 464 21.82 43.22 4.83
N TRP A 465 22.89 42.43 4.91
CA TRP A 465 22.87 41.00 4.65
C TRP A 465 23.45 40.22 5.82
N PHE A 466 22.85 39.08 6.14
CA PHE A 466 23.39 38.10 7.06
C PHE A 466 22.96 36.69 6.64
N ASP A 467 23.72 35.70 7.08
CA ASP A 467 23.42 34.27 6.90
C ASP A 467 22.59 33.77 8.09
N PHE A 468 21.56 32.94 7.85
CA PHE A 468 20.81 32.31 8.94
C PHE A 468 21.62 31.19 9.62
N GLU A 469 22.63 30.60 8.95
CA GLU A 469 23.56 29.64 9.58
C GLU A 469 24.72 30.40 10.25
N GLY A 470 24.61 30.60 11.56
CA GLY A 470 25.58 31.33 12.38
C GLY A 470 26.79 30.47 12.74
N PHE A 471 28.01 30.97 12.52
CA PHE A 471 29.23 30.28 12.98
C PHE A 471 29.32 30.22 14.52
N ASP A 472 28.75 31.21 15.20
CA ASP A 472 28.60 31.28 16.64
C ASP A 472 27.38 32.13 16.99
N ILE A 473 26.24 31.46 17.19
CA ILE A 473 24.97 32.15 17.48
C ILE A 473 25.00 32.99 18.76
N SER A 474 26.05 32.93 19.60
CA SER A 474 26.13 33.61 20.91
C SER A 474 26.11 35.14 20.87
N THR A 475 26.29 35.73 19.68
CA THR A 475 26.20 37.18 19.46
C THR A 475 25.44 37.57 18.19
N ASP A 476 24.92 36.61 17.44
CA ASP A 476 24.41 36.84 16.09
C ASP A 476 23.09 37.65 16.10
N TYR A 477 22.22 37.48 17.10
CA TYR A 477 20.99 38.30 17.17
C TYR A 477 21.30 39.77 17.47
N ILE A 478 22.34 40.04 18.28
CA ILE A 478 22.84 41.39 18.58
C ILE A 478 23.38 42.02 17.29
N ASP A 479 24.18 41.29 16.53
CA ASP A 479 24.77 41.79 15.29
C ASP A 479 23.71 42.03 14.21
N ILE A 480 22.72 41.12 14.09
CA ILE A 480 21.57 41.29 13.19
C ILE A 480 20.76 42.52 13.55
N LEU A 481 20.40 42.69 14.82
CA LEU A 481 19.63 43.85 15.26
C LEU A 481 20.41 45.15 15.10
N ASN A 482 21.73 45.15 15.33
CA ASN A 482 22.57 46.32 15.08
C ASN A 482 22.65 46.66 13.59
N GLY A 483 22.74 45.66 12.71
CA GLY A 483 22.70 45.86 11.26
C GLY A 483 21.37 46.45 10.79
N MET A 484 20.25 45.95 11.31
CA MET A 484 18.93 46.53 11.05
C MET A 484 18.82 47.97 11.57
N LEU A 485 19.33 48.26 12.78
CA LEU A 485 19.32 49.61 13.32
C LEU A 485 20.19 50.58 12.52
N ALA A 486 21.29 50.12 11.94
CA ALA A 486 22.14 50.93 11.06
C ALA A 486 21.38 51.38 9.79
N LEU A 487 20.52 50.54 9.23
CA LEU A 487 19.64 50.93 8.11
C LEU A 487 18.60 51.98 8.50
N ALA A 488 18.18 52.00 9.77
CA ALA A 488 17.14 52.86 10.28
C ALA A 488 17.69 54.10 11.02
N GLU A 489 18.94 54.49 10.75
CA GLU A 489 19.56 55.67 11.36
C GLU A 489 18.73 56.93 11.11
N GLY A 490 18.39 57.66 12.18
CA GLY A 490 17.56 58.87 12.10
C GLY A 490 16.05 58.60 12.21
N SER A 491 15.66 57.33 12.43
CA SER A 491 14.26 56.95 12.70
C SER A 491 13.93 57.03 14.20
N CYS A 492 12.70 56.66 14.57
CA CYS A 492 12.33 56.56 15.99
C CYS A 492 13.04 55.40 16.74
N LEU A 493 13.83 54.57 16.05
CA LEU A 493 14.59 53.48 16.63
C LEU A 493 15.97 53.90 17.17
N ASP A 494 16.40 55.15 16.97
CA ASP A 494 17.66 55.69 17.53
C ASP A 494 17.72 55.59 19.08
N ASP A 495 16.56 55.46 19.74
CA ASP A 495 16.43 55.27 21.19
C ASP A 495 16.57 53.79 21.63
N VAL A 496 16.82 52.85 20.71
CA VAL A 496 17.08 51.45 21.03
C VAL A 496 18.47 51.31 21.65
N THR A 497 18.54 50.70 22.82
CA THR A 497 19.76 50.51 23.61
C THR A 497 19.74 49.18 24.34
N ASP A 498 20.87 48.77 24.91
CA ASP A 498 20.97 47.60 25.81
C ASP A 498 20.46 46.29 25.19
N ILE A 499 20.82 46.02 23.93
CA ILE A 499 20.52 44.77 23.25
C ILE A 499 21.34 43.65 23.89
N ARG A 500 20.69 42.54 24.24
CA ARG A 500 21.29 41.39 24.92
C ARG A 500 20.67 40.09 24.47
N GLU A 501 21.45 39.03 24.60
CA GLU A 501 21.01 37.65 24.43
C GLU A 501 21.27 36.86 25.73
N ASP A 502 20.31 36.03 26.12
CA ASP A 502 20.47 35.05 27.19
C ASP A 502 20.24 33.64 26.63
N MET A 503 21.25 32.79 26.78
CA MET A 503 21.28 31.41 26.27
C MET A 503 21.25 30.38 27.40
N THR A 504 20.83 30.76 28.61
CA THR A 504 20.81 29.85 29.76
C THR A 504 19.91 28.63 29.53
N ASP A 505 18.85 28.80 28.72
CA ASP A 505 17.89 27.74 28.38
C ASP A 505 18.19 27.05 27.03
N ALA A 506 19.35 27.32 26.43
CA ALA A 506 19.84 26.64 25.23
C ALA A 506 20.53 25.30 25.56
N ASP A 507 20.12 24.21 24.91
CA ASP A 507 20.76 22.90 24.98
C ASP A 507 21.63 22.66 23.74
N TRP A 508 22.91 23.00 23.87
CA TRP A 508 23.94 22.84 22.85
C TRP A 508 24.19 21.39 22.43
N GLU A 509 23.90 20.39 23.28
CA GLU A 509 24.11 18.99 22.89
C GLU A 509 23.01 18.49 21.95
N SER A 510 21.77 18.96 22.14
CA SER A 510 20.64 18.59 21.28
C SER A 510 20.36 19.57 20.16
N GLY A 511 21.02 20.74 20.17
CA GLY A 511 20.80 21.82 19.22
C GLY A 511 19.38 22.39 19.32
N ARG A 512 18.82 22.45 20.52
CA ARG A 512 17.44 22.89 20.77
C ARG A 512 17.38 23.71 22.04
N GLY A 513 16.35 24.53 22.19
CA GLY A 513 16.16 25.35 23.38
C GLY A 513 15.62 26.71 23.01
N THR A 514 15.92 27.68 23.86
CA THR A 514 15.44 29.05 23.69
C THR A 514 16.58 30.04 23.93
N VAL A 515 16.71 31.00 23.01
CA VAL A 515 17.58 32.17 23.16
C VAL A 515 16.67 33.36 23.43
N THR A 516 16.82 33.98 24.58
CA THR A 516 16.02 35.17 24.94
C THR A 516 16.75 36.42 24.46
N VAL A 517 16.18 37.11 23.48
CA VAL A 517 16.67 38.38 22.95
C VAL A 517 15.94 39.52 23.65
N SER A 518 16.67 40.52 24.15
CA SER A 518 16.08 41.66 24.83
C SER A 518 16.73 42.98 24.41
N LEU A 519 15.95 44.06 24.46
CA LEU A 519 16.43 45.43 24.22
C LEU A 519 15.65 46.44 25.06
N ARG A 520 16.12 47.69 25.11
CA ARG A 520 15.38 48.83 25.65
C ARG A 520 15.07 49.82 24.56
N TRP A 521 13.80 50.21 24.43
CA TRP A 521 13.38 51.29 23.54
C TRP A 521 12.67 52.37 24.32
N LYS A 522 13.12 53.62 24.21
CA LYS A 522 12.64 54.77 25.00
C LYS A 522 12.65 54.51 26.53
N GLY A 523 13.60 53.68 26.98
CA GLY A 523 13.76 53.29 28.38
C GLY A 523 12.92 52.10 28.85
N GLU A 524 11.96 51.64 28.04
CA GLU A 524 11.11 50.47 28.34
C GLU A 524 11.76 49.17 27.85
N PRO A 525 11.72 48.08 28.63
CA PRO A 525 12.30 46.79 28.24
C PRO A 525 11.37 46.00 27.33
N TYR A 526 11.95 45.35 26.32
CA TYR A 526 11.30 44.40 25.43
C TYR A 526 12.11 43.11 25.36
N GLU A 527 11.42 41.98 25.24
CA GLU A 527 11.99 40.64 25.35
C GLU A 527 11.23 39.67 24.45
N TRP A 528 11.96 38.81 23.75
CA TRP A 528 11.44 37.80 22.84
C TRP A 528 12.21 36.49 23.00
N ASP A 529 11.49 35.38 22.90
CA ASP A 529 12.04 34.04 22.97
C ASP A 529 12.21 33.50 21.54
N MET A 530 13.47 33.27 21.14
CA MET A 530 13.84 32.70 19.85
C MET A 530 14.04 31.19 19.98
N GLU A 531 13.52 30.41 19.03
CA GLU A 531 13.70 28.95 19.00
C GLU A 531 15.11 28.61 18.51
N MET A 532 15.90 27.93 19.35
CA MET A 532 17.20 27.42 18.93
C MET A 532 17.02 26.18 18.06
N TYR A 533 17.64 26.19 16.88
CA TYR A 533 17.77 25.01 16.02
C TYR A 533 19.21 24.85 15.54
N ASN A 534 20.01 24.07 16.26
CA ASN A 534 21.46 23.97 16.10
C ASN A 534 22.12 25.36 16.09
N ASP A 535 22.68 25.73 14.96
CA ASP A 535 23.37 26.97 14.60
C ASP A 535 22.51 27.91 13.74
N TRP A 536 21.20 27.64 13.59
CA TRP A 536 20.30 28.46 12.81
C TRP A 536 19.66 29.57 13.64
N ILE A 537 19.68 30.79 13.09
CA ILE A 537 18.98 31.95 13.61
C ILE A 537 17.47 31.84 13.35
N ASP A 538 16.66 32.15 14.37
CA ASP A 538 15.21 32.20 14.25
C ASP A 538 14.80 33.37 13.35
N VAL A 539 14.12 33.06 12.25
CA VAL A 539 13.66 34.02 11.23
C VAL A 539 12.80 35.14 11.81
N SER A 540 12.14 34.91 12.95
CA SER A 540 11.34 35.93 13.64
C SER A 540 12.14 37.13 14.12
N VAL A 541 13.48 37.06 14.18
CA VAL A 541 14.35 38.21 14.48
C VAL A 541 14.08 39.40 13.54
N LEU A 542 13.78 39.12 12.26
CA LEU A 542 13.49 40.14 11.25
C LEU A 542 12.24 40.96 11.56
N GLY A 543 11.31 40.42 12.35
CA GLY A 543 10.05 41.07 12.74
C GLY A 543 10.14 41.92 14.00
N ILE A 544 11.22 41.83 14.79
CA ILE A 544 11.31 42.41 16.14
C ILE A 544 11.06 43.94 16.17
N LEU A 545 11.59 44.68 15.20
CA LEU A 545 11.60 46.15 15.22
C LEU A 545 10.36 46.79 14.55
N ASN A 546 9.68 46.07 13.65
CA ASN A 546 8.52 46.60 12.92
C ASN A 546 7.35 47.00 13.84
N PRO A 547 6.98 46.23 14.88
CA PRO A 547 5.96 46.64 15.84
C PRO A 547 6.27 47.96 16.56
N LEU A 548 7.55 48.29 16.79
CA LEU A 548 7.95 49.56 17.40
C LEU A 548 7.75 50.74 16.44
N LEU A 549 8.04 50.52 15.15
CA LEU A 549 7.79 51.49 14.07
C LEU A 549 6.29 51.73 13.85
N GLU A 550 5.46 50.69 13.99
CA GLU A 550 4.00 50.82 13.90
C GLU A 550 3.41 51.67 15.02
N GLN A 551 3.95 51.57 16.24
CA GLN A 551 3.50 52.38 17.37
C GLN A 551 3.70 53.89 17.13
N GLU A 552 4.74 54.27 16.39
CA GLU A 552 5.03 55.66 16.02
C GLU A 552 4.45 56.06 14.66
N SER A 553 3.69 55.16 14.02
CA SER A 553 3.11 55.40 12.68
C SER A 553 4.16 55.76 11.62
N SER A 554 5.31 55.07 11.65
CA SER A 554 6.38 55.20 10.65
C SER A 554 5.84 55.01 9.23
N GLN A 555 6.48 55.65 8.25
CA GLN A 555 6.21 55.40 6.82
C GLN A 555 7.16 54.37 6.22
N GLU A 556 8.24 54.05 6.95
CA GLU A 556 9.29 53.12 6.56
C GLU A 556 9.32 51.93 7.54
N TYR A 557 9.51 50.74 6.99
CA TYR A 557 9.53 49.48 7.71
C TYR A 557 10.67 48.60 7.20
N PHE A 558 11.02 47.57 7.96
CA PHE A 558 11.92 46.53 7.52
C PHE A 558 11.20 45.57 6.57
N TYR A 559 11.77 45.44 5.39
CA TYR A 559 11.42 44.45 4.38
C TYR A 559 12.63 43.57 4.11
N ALA A 560 12.41 42.30 3.79
CA ALA A 560 13.50 41.41 3.41
C ALA A 560 13.14 40.51 2.22
N THR A 561 14.18 40.01 1.56
CA THR A 561 14.14 38.93 0.56
C THR A 561 15.27 37.94 0.87
N GLY A 562 15.15 36.70 0.40
CA GLY A 562 16.27 35.76 0.45
C GLY A 562 17.37 36.13 -0.54
N ASP A 563 18.59 35.67 -0.28
CA ASP A 563 19.75 35.78 -1.17
C ASP A 563 19.85 34.63 -2.22
N ASN A 564 18.82 33.78 -2.27
CA ASN A 564 18.77 32.49 -2.99
C ASN A 564 19.69 31.38 -2.44
N GLY A 565 20.16 31.53 -1.21
CA GLY A 565 20.83 30.52 -0.39
C GLY A 565 20.22 30.47 1.01
N GLN A 566 21.07 30.63 2.03
CA GLN A 566 20.71 30.58 3.45
C GLN A 566 20.61 31.96 4.11
N GLY A 567 20.80 33.06 3.37
CA GLY A 567 20.86 34.41 3.93
C GLY A 567 19.63 35.26 3.64
N ALA A 568 19.54 36.37 4.38
CA ALA A 568 18.52 37.40 4.21
C ALA A 568 19.15 38.73 3.77
N ILE A 569 18.50 39.41 2.83
CA ILE A 569 18.82 40.77 2.40
C ILE A 569 17.70 41.68 2.91
N VAL A 570 18.06 42.59 3.81
CA VAL A 570 17.14 43.46 4.56
C VAL A 570 17.26 44.91 4.07
N PHE A 571 16.11 45.57 3.95
CA PHE A 571 15.98 46.97 3.58
C PHE A 571 15.08 47.70 4.58
N PHE A 572 15.38 48.96 4.87
CA PHE A 572 14.50 49.86 5.60
C PHE A 572 13.94 50.90 4.62
N CYS A 573 12.66 50.75 4.25
CA CYS A 573 12.10 51.56 3.16
C CYS A 573 10.56 51.70 3.26
N THR A 574 10.00 52.57 2.42
CA THR A 574 8.54 52.71 2.27
C THR A 574 7.94 51.54 1.48
N GLN A 575 6.66 51.24 1.72
CA GLN A 575 5.94 50.23 0.94
C GLN A 575 6.00 50.51 -0.57
N GLU A 576 5.87 51.79 -0.95
CA GLU A 576 5.89 52.24 -2.34
C GLU A 576 7.24 51.96 -3.01
N TRP A 577 8.33 52.16 -2.28
CA TRP A 577 9.68 51.82 -2.75
C TRP A 577 9.87 50.30 -2.84
N ALA A 578 9.39 49.53 -1.86
CA ALA A 578 9.49 48.07 -1.87
C ALA A 578 8.76 47.44 -3.08
N GLU A 579 7.57 47.96 -3.41
CA GLU A 579 6.82 47.57 -4.61
C GLU A 579 7.56 47.96 -5.90
N GLN A 580 8.16 49.17 -5.95
CA GLN A 580 8.96 49.61 -7.08
C GLN A 580 10.22 48.77 -7.28
N PHE A 581 10.91 48.43 -6.19
CA PHE A 581 12.07 47.53 -6.19
C PHE A 581 11.67 46.18 -6.78
N THR A 582 10.63 45.55 -6.22
CA THR A 582 10.10 44.25 -6.67
C THR A 582 9.76 44.28 -8.16
N GLN A 583 9.16 45.37 -8.65
CA GLN A 583 8.82 45.50 -10.07
C GLN A 583 10.04 45.59 -10.98
N LYS A 584 11.12 46.25 -10.56
CA LYS A 584 12.33 46.45 -11.37
C LYS A 584 13.29 45.27 -11.31
N THR A 585 13.39 44.60 -10.17
CA THR A 585 14.38 43.53 -9.95
C THR A 585 13.78 42.13 -10.02
N GLY A 586 12.46 42.00 -9.84
CA GLY A 586 11.79 40.71 -9.68
C GLY A 586 11.96 40.07 -8.31
N LEU A 587 12.77 40.66 -7.42
CA LEU A 587 12.96 40.18 -6.04
C LEU A 587 11.83 40.69 -5.15
N VAL A 588 11.02 39.79 -4.62
CA VAL A 588 9.87 40.14 -3.78
C VAL A 588 10.35 40.55 -2.40
N LEU A 589 10.07 41.80 -2.02
CA LEU A 589 10.31 42.29 -0.66
C LEU A 589 9.09 42.06 0.21
N GLU A 590 9.25 41.23 1.25
CA GLU A 590 8.20 40.94 2.22
C GLU A 590 8.38 41.81 3.47
N LYS A 591 7.28 42.42 3.94
CA LYS A 591 7.27 43.11 5.23
C LYS A 591 7.31 42.04 6.32
N MET A 592 8.23 42.20 7.26
CA MET A 592 8.43 41.26 8.36
C MET A 592 7.43 41.57 9.49
N ASP A 593 6.69 40.57 9.97
CA ASP A 593 5.65 40.73 11.00
C ASP A 593 6.08 40.17 12.36
#